data_AF-T1WP87-F1
#
_entry.id   AF-T1WP87-F1
#
_cell.length_a   1.000
_cell.length_b   1.000
_cell.length_c   1.000
_cell.angle_alpha   90.00
_cell.angle_beta   90.00
_cell.angle_gamma   90.00
#
_symmetry.space_group_name_H-M   'P 1'
#
loop_
_entity.id
_entity.type
_entity.pdbx_description
1 polymer ?
#
loop_
_entity_poly.entity_id
_entity_poly.type
_entity_poly.pdbx_seq_one_letter_code
_entity_poly.pdbx_strand_id
1 'polypeptide(L)'
;VVSLGGYADIFLRNTLASGVVPQISCIMGPCAGGAVYSPAITDFNIMVKDTSYMFITGPDVIKTVTHEEVTKEELGGAVTHNSVSGVAHFAADSDEHALRIVRELLSFIPSNNQEDPPRAEASDPIDRLEPKLNAIVPEASNRPYDIRDVINHVVDDGYFFEVQQMFAPNISVGFARLGGRSVGIVANQPAYLAGVLDIAASVKGARFVRFCDCFNIPLVTFEDVPGFLPGVSQEHGGIITHG
;
A
#
# COMPACT_ATOMS: atom_id res chain seq x y z
N VAL A 1 7.57 -33.16 5.76
CA VAL A 1 8.84 -32.93 5.03
C VAL A 1 8.59 -32.59 3.56
N VAL A 2 7.82 -33.39 2.79
CA VAL A 2 7.53 -33.11 1.36
C VAL A 2 6.76 -31.79 1.14
N SER A 3 5.78 -31.46 2.00
CA SER A 3 5.01 -30.20 1.90
C SER A 3 5.87 -28.94 2.10
N LEU A 4 6.92 -28.99 2.93
CA LEU A 4 7.82 -27.85 3.13
C LEU A 4 8.71 -27.60 1.90
N GLY A 5 9.14 -28.67 1.22
CA GLY A 5 9.85 -28.56 -0.06
C GLY A 5 8.99 -27.87 -1.13
N GLY A 6 7.70 -28.21 -1.20
CA GLY A 6 6.76 -27.55 -2.11
C GLY A 6 6.60 -26.05 -1.84
N TYR A 7 6.55 -25.63 -0.58
CA TYR A 7 6.55 -24.21 -0.23
C TYR A 7 7.84 -23.50 -0.67
N ALA A 8 9.01 -24.09 -0.37
CA ALA A 8 10.29 -23.52 -0.74
C ALA A 8 10.44 -23.31 -2.26
N ASP A 9 9.95 -24.27 -3.04
CA ASP A 9 9.91 -24.18 -4.51
C ASP A 9 9.06 -23.01 -5.02
N ILE A 10 7.95 -22.71 -4.36
CA ILE A 10 7.11 -21.54 -4.69
C ILE A 10 7.82 -20.25 -4.28
N PHE A 11 8.40 -20.20 -3.07
CA PHE A 11 9.09 -19.00 -2.58
C PHE A 11 10.30 -18.60 -3.44
N LEU A 12 11.03 -19.60 -3.95
CA LEU A 12 12.12 -19.39 -4.89
C LEU A 12 11.60 -18.71 -6.17
N ARG A 13 10.47 -19.19 -6.72
CA ARG A 13 9.88 -18.60 -7.92
C ARG A 13 9.36 -17.19 -7.68
N ASN A 14 8.75 -16.91 -6.53
CA ASN A 14 8.34 -15.55 -6.19
C ASN A 14 9.54 -14.59 -6.15
N THR A 15 10.63 -15.02 -5.52
CA THR A 15 11.85 -14.23 -5.42
C THR A 15 12.47 -13.97 -6.78
N LEU A 16 12.55 -14.99 -7.65
CA LEU A 16 13.11 -14.84 -9.01
C LEU A 16 12.23 -13.97 -9.92
N ALA A 17 10.92 -13.90 -9.68
CA ALA A 17 9.98 -13.09 -10.43
C ALA A 17 9.83 -11.64 -9.91
N SER A 18 10.35 -11.34 -8.72
CA SER A 18 10.22 -10.02 -8.08
C SER A 18 10.91 -8.94 -8.90
N GLY A 19 10.16 -7.88 -9.26
CA GLY A 19 10.62 -6.82 -10.16
C GLY A 19 10.77 -7.24 -11.62
N VAL A 20 10.28 -8.43 -12.01
CA VAL A 20 10.26 -8.91 -13.41
C VAL A 20 8.84 -8.91 -13.96
N VAL A 21 7.92 -9.54 -13.23
CA VAL A 21 6.47 -9.53 -13.52
C VAL A 21 5.72 -9.12 -12.26
N PRO A 22 4.63 -8.33 -12.35
CA PRO A 22 3.85 -8.00 -11.17
C PRO A 22 3.21 -9.25 -10.56
N GLN A 23 3.36 -9.40 -9.25
CA GLN A 23 2.81 -10.52 -8.47
C GLN A 23 1.75 -9.99 -7.51
N ILE A 24 0.51 -10.46 -7.67
CA ILE A 24 -0.64 -10.01 -6.87
C ILE A 24 -1.25 -11.21 -6.16
N SER A 25 -1.39 -11.12 -4.84
CA SER A 25 -1.99 -12.15 -4.00
C SER A 25 -3.38 -11.73 -3.53
N CYS A 26 -4.37 -12.60 -3.74
CA CYS A 26 -5.74 -12.44 -3.23
C CYS A 26 -5.98 -13.46 -2.11
N ILE A 27 -6.20 -12.98 -0.90
CA ILE A 27 -6.49 -13.79 0.26
C ILE A 27 -8.00 -13.70 0.51
N MET A 28 -8.69 -14.74 0.05
CA MET A 28 -10.16 -14.85 0.04
C MET A 28 -10.62 -15.99 0.97
N GLY A 29 -9.81 -16.27 2.00
CA GLY A 29 -10.01 -17.38 2.92
C GLY A 29 -8.89 -17.50 3.95
N PRO A 30 -8.85 -18.62 4.70
CA PRO A 30 -7.79 -18.92 5.65
C PRO A 30 -6.41 -19.07 4.97
N CYS A 31 -5.40 -18.36 5.48
CA CYS A 31 -4.01 -18.52 5.06
C CYS A 31 -3.11 -18.52 6.30
N ALA A 32 -2.62 -19.69 6.72
CA ALA A 32 -1.91 -19.83 8.00
C ALA A 32 -0.60 -20.62 7.87
N GLY A 33 0.34 -20.35 8.77
CA GLY A 33 1.64 -21.04 8.81
C GLY A 33 2.48 -20.74 7.58
N GLY A 34 3.00 -21.78 6.92
CA GLY A 34 3.88 -21.60 5.75
C GLY A 34 3.23 -20.87 4.57
N ALA A 35 1.91 -20.94 4.43
CA ALA A 35 1.19 -20.34 3.31
C ALA A 35 1.35 -18.81 3.23
N VAL A 36 1.57 -18.13 4.36
CA VAL A 36 1.64 -16.66 4.42
C VAL A 36 2.91 -16.10 3.79
N TYR A 37 3.96 -16.91 3.66
CA TYR A 37 5.26 -16.42 3.18
C TYR A 37 5.28 -16.13 1.68
N SER A 38 4.46 -16.80 0.87
CA SER A 38 4.36 -16.47 -0.56
C SER A 38 3.70 -15.10 -0.78
N PRO A 39 2.51 -14.81 -0.21
CA PRO A 39 1.93 -13.45 -0.26
C PRO A 39 2.82 -12.37 0.37
N ALA A 40 3.61 -12.70 1.40
CA ALA A 40 4.52 -11.75 2.02
C ALA A 40 5.60 -11.21 1.05
N ILE A 41 5.95 -11.98 0.02
CA ILE A 41 6.98 -11.62 -0.97
C ILE A 41 6.41 -11.33 -2.37
N THR A 42 5.08 -11.27 -2.53
CA THR A 42 4.43 -10.68 -3.71
C THR A 42 4.23 -9.18 -3.54
N ASP A 43 3.97 -8.46 -4.63
CA ASP A 43 3.95 -6.99 -4.65
C ASP A 43 2.73 -6.41 -3.92
N PHE A 44 1.53 -6.94 -4.18
CA PHE A 44 0.30 -6.49 -3.55
C PHE A 44 -0.52 -7.63 -2.95
N ASN A 45 -1.11 -7.36 -1.79
CA ASN A 45 -1.96 -8.28 -1.03
C ASN A 45 -3.35 -7.66 -0.89
N ILE A 46 -4.34 -8.31 -1.48
CA ILE A 46 -5.76 -7.95 -1.35
C ILE A 46 -6.40 -8.99 -0.42
N MET A 47 -6.96 -8.55 0.70
CA MET A 47 -7.64 -9.42 1.66
C MET A 47 -9.14 -9.13 1.66
N VAL A 48 -9.98 -10.14 1.79
CA VAL A 48 -11.44 -9.98 1.92
C VAL A 48 -11.83 -9.91 3.40
N LYS A 49 -12.57 -8.87 3.79
CA LYS A 49 -13.06 -8.68 5.17
C LYS A 49 -13.95 -9.83 5.59
N ASP A 50 -13.88 -10.18 6.88
CA ASP A 50 -14.69 -11.18 7.58
C ASP A 50 -14.56 -12.64 7.10
N THR A 51 -14.09 -12.88 5.87
CA THR A 51 -13.96 -14.23 5.28
C THR A 51 -12.51 -14.70 5.16
N SER A 52 -11.53 -13.79 5.33
CA SER A 52 -10.12 -14.08 5.14
C SER A 52 -9.26 -13.68 6.33
N TYR A 53 -8.15 -14.40 6.55
CA TYR A 53 -7.19 -14.08 7.61
C TYR A 53 -5.79 -14.64 7.30
N MET A 54 -4.75 -13.96 7.81
CA MET A 54 -3.35 -14.39 7.74
C MET A 54 -2.66 -14.41 9.09
N PHE A 55 -1.92 -15.48 9.41
CA PHE A 55 -1.00 -15.50 10.55
C PHE A 55 -0.02 -16.67 10.47
N ILE A 56 1.18 -16.51 11.03
CA ILE A 56 2.15 -17.61 11.13
C ILE A 56 1.67 -18.63 12.18
N THR A 57 1.23 -18.14 13.33
CA THR A 57 0.80 -18.94 14.48
C THR A 57 -0.63 -18.58 14.83
N GLY A 58 -1.51 -19.57 14.95
CA GLY A 58 -2.93 -19.34 15.21
C GLY A 58 -3.26 -18.97 16.66
N PRO A 59 -4.47 -18.42 16.92
CA PRO A 59 -4.86 -17.93 18.23
C PRO A 59 -4.78 -18.96 19.36
N ASP A 60 -5.12 -20.22 19.10
CA ASP A 60 -5.08 -21.29 20.12
C ASP A 60 -3.66 -21.54 20.65
N VAL A 61 -2.66 -21.42 19.77
CA VAL A 61 -1.24 -21.57 20.13
C VAL A 61 -0.77 -20.34 20.90
N ILE A 62 -1.18 -19.14 20.49
CA ILE A 62 -0.88 -17.89 21.21
C ILE A 62 -1.44 -17.98 22.63
N LYS A 63 -2.71 -18.33 22.79
CA LYS A 63 -3.34 -18.50 24.11
C LYS A 63 -2.61 -19.50 25.01
N THR A 64 -2.11 -20.59 24.43
CA THR A 64 -1.40 -21.62 25.19
C THR A 64 0.01 -21.18 25.62
N VAL A 65 0.68 -20.34 24.81
CA VAL A 65 2.09 -19.96 25.01
C VAL A 65 2.24 -18.62 25.73
N THR A 66 1.47 -17.61 25.34
CA THR A 66 1.56 -16.24 25.87
C THR A 66 0.44 -15.90 26.86
N HIS A 67 -0.58 -16.77 26.99
CA HIS A 67 -1.80 -16.53 27.75
C HIS A 67 -2.64 -15.34 27.25
N GLU A 68 -2.39 -14.88 26.03
CA GLU A 68 -3.19 -13.84 25.38
C GLU A 68 -4.39 -14.46 24.66
N GLU A 69 -5.58 -13.93 24.93
CA GLU A 69 -6.79 -14.29 24.20
C GLU A 69 -7.04 -13.28 23.08
N VAL A 70 -7.08 -13.76 21.84
CA VAL A 70 -7.29 -12.93 20.65
C VAL A 70 -8.14 -13.72 19.65
N THR A 71 -9.04 -13.04 18.95
CA THR A 71 -9.83 -13.67 17.88
C THR A 71 -9.00 -13.78 16.59
N LYS A 72 -9.45 -14.57 15.61
CA LYS A 72 -8.79 -14.64 14.29
C LYS A 72 -8.78 -13.29 13.57
N GLU A 73 -9.86 -12.53 13.70
CA GLU A 73 -9.99 -11.21 13.06
C GLU A 73 -9.03 -10.19 13.70
N GLU A 74 -8.98 -10.13 15.03
CA GLU A 74 -8.05 -9.27 15.76
C GLU A 74 -6.59 -9.66 15.53
N LEU A 75 -6.30 -10.95 15.36
CA LEU A 75 -4.93 -11.42 15.14
C LEU A 75 -4.43 -11.15 13.71
N GLY A 76 -5.28 -11.38 12.72
CA GLY A 76 -4.85 -11.48 11.33
C GLY A 76 -5.94 -11.25 10.29
N GLY A 77 -7.03 -10.60 10.68
CA GLY A 77 -8.10 -10.20 9.77
C GLY A 77 -7.64 -9.17 8.73
N ALA A 78 -8.45 -8.99 7.69
CA ALA A 78 -8.14 -8.08 6.58
C ALA A 78 -7.94 -6.63 7.07
N VAL A 79 -8.76 -6.17 8.02
CA VAL A 79 -8.66 -4.82 8.58
C VAL A 79 -7.39 -4.69 9.41
N THR A 80 -7.10 -5.64 10.29
CA THR A 80 -5.88 -5.66 11.12
C THR A 80 -4.62 -5.55 10.26
N HIS A 81 -4.55 -6.31 9.16
CA HIS A 81 -3.40 -6.26 8.26
C HIS A 81 -3.33 -4.99 7.39
N ASN A 82 -4.44 -4.29 7.17
CA ASN A 82 -4.47 -3.07 6.37
C ASN A 82 -4.35 -1.78 7.20
N SER A 83 -4.56 -1.83 8.52
CA SER A 83 -4.48 -0.66 9.39
C SER A 83 -3.36 -0.73 10.44
N VAL A 84 -2.99 -1.94 10.90
CA VAL A 84 -2.01 -2.12 11.98
C VAL A 84 -0.69 -2.66 11.44
N SER A 85 -0.70 -3.81 10.76
CA SER A 85 0.55 -4.49 10.40
C SER A 85 1.12 -4.09 9.04
N GLY A 86 0.34 -3.44 8.18
CA GLY A 86 0.72 -3.07 6.81
C GLY A 86 0.93 -4.26 5.86
N VAL A 87 0.52 -5.47 6.22
CA VAL A 87 0.70 -6.67 5.37
C VAL A 87 -0.29 -6.69 4.20
N ALA A 88 -1.51 -6.20 4.43
CA ALA A 88 -2.53 -6.07 3.40
C ALA A 88 -2.43 -4.69 2.76
N HIS A 89 -2.41 -4.65 1.44
CA HIS A 89 -2.42 -3.41 0.67
C HIS A 89 -3.85 -2.89 0.48
N PHE A 90 -4.81 -3.81 0.39
CA PHE A 90 -6.24 -3.52 0.28
C PHE A 90 -7.07 -4.47 1.14
N ALA A 91 -8.16 -3.95 1.73
CA ALA A 91 -9.18 -4.71 2.42
C ALA A 91 -10.52 -4.60 1.67
N ALA A 92 -10.86 -5.63 0.90
CA ALA A 92 -12.06 -5.70 0.07
C ALA A 92 -13.28 -6.19 0.87
N ASP A 93 -14.47 -5.69 0.53
CA ASP A 93 -15.72 -6.08 1.22
C ASP A 93 -16.30 -7.43 0.75
N SER A 94 -15.83 -7.94 -0.39
CA SER A 94 -16.24 -9.22 -0.94
C SER A 94 -15.22 -9.75 -1.94
N ASP A 95 -15.38 -11.01 -2.30
CA ASP A 95 -14.58 -11.66 -3.35
C ASP A 95 -14.67 -10.93 -4.69
N GLU A 96 -15.87 -10.48 -5.07
CA GLU A 96 -16.09 -9.69 -6.27
C GLU A 96 -15.40 -8.33 -6.18
N HIS A 97 -15.45 -7.67 -5.02
CA HIS A 97 -14.73 -6.42 -4.80
C HIS A 97 -13.20 -6.64 -4.93
N ALA A 98 -12.64 -7.71 -4.34
CA ALA A 98 -11.23 -8.03 -4.47
C ALA A 98 -10.80 -8.20 -5.94
N LEU A 99 -11.58 -8.94 -6.73
CA LEU A 99 -11.28 -9.12 -8.15
C LEU A 99 -11.40 -7.81 -8.96
N ARG A 100 -12.31 -6.91 -8.59
CA ARG A 100 -12.40 -5.56 -9.20
C ARG A 100 -11.15 -4.73 -8.89
N ILE A 101 -10.69 -4.72 -7.63
CA ILE A 101 -9.44 -4.06 -7.22
C ILE A 101 -8.26 -4.57 -8.06
N VAL A 102 -8.16 -5.89 -8.25
CA VAL A 102 -7.08 -6.48 -9.08
C VAL A 102 -7.16 -6.01 -10.53
N ARG A 103 -8.35 -6.04 -11.14
CA ARG A 103 -8.53 -5.57 -12.53
C ARG A 103 -8.16 -4.11 -12.68
N GLU A 104 -8.49 -3.30 -11.67
CA GLU A 104 -8.20 -1.90 -11.67
C GLU A 104 -6.70 -1.63 -11.49
N LEU A 105 -6.04 -2.31 -10.55
CA LEU A 105 -4.60 -2.27 -10.36
C LEU A 105 -3.84 -2.65 -11.65
N LEU A 106 -4.28 -3.71 -12.34
CA LEU A 106 -3.73 -4.13 -13.63
C LEU A 106 -3.90 -3.06 -14.73
N SER A 107 -4.83 -2.12 -14.58
CA SER A 107 -4.96 -1.00 -15.52
C SER A 107 -3.88 0.07 -15.34
N PHE A 108 -3.13 0.06 -14.23
CA PHE A 108 -2.07 1.04 -13.93
C PHE A 108 -0.65 0.48 -14.11
N ILE A 109 -0.46 -0.84 -14.13
CA ILE A 109 0.86 -1.48 -14.10
C ILE A 109 1.12 -2.25 -15.41
N PRO A 110 2.38 -2.33 -15.89
CA PRO A 110 2.72 -3.06 -17.12
C PRO A 110 2.67 -4.58 -16.91
N SER A 111 2.71 -5.34 -18.01
CA SER A 111 2.74 -6.80 -17.96
C SER A 111 4.05 -7.35 -17.36
N ASN A 112 5.15 -6.60 -17.51
CA ASN A 112 6.51 -6.95 -17.08
C ASN A 112 7.40 -5.69 -17.05
N ASN A 113 8.64 -5.83 -16.57
CA ASN A 113 9.59 -4.72 -16.43
C ASN A 113 10.22 -4.19 -17.73
N GLN A 114 9.95 -4.80 -18.89
CA GLN A 114 10.45 -4.34 -20.20
C GLN A 114 9.40 -3.52 -20.97
N GLU A 115 8.19 -3.41 -20.44
CA GLU A 115 7.09 -2.64 -21.04
C GLU A 115 6.83 -1.35 -20.24
N ASP A 116 6.33 -0.34 -20.93
CA ASP A 116 5.77 0.85 -20.30
C ASP A 116 4.39 0.53 -19.71
N PRO A 117 3.96 1.23 -18.65
CA PRO A 117 2.62 1.11 -18.11
C PRO A 117 1.53 1.36 -19.18
N PRO A 118 0.39 0.66 -19.11
CA PRO A 118 -0.71 0.83 -20.06
C PRO A 118 -1.21 2.27 -20.08
N ARG A 119 -1.47 2.79 -21.28
CA ARG A 119 -2.10 4.11 -21.46
C ARG A 119 -3.61 3.97 -21.51
N ALA A 120 -4.30 4.88 -20.85
CA ALA A 120 -5.73 5.09 -21.00
C ALA A 120 -6.01 6.22 -21.99
N GLU A 121 -7.21 6.23 -22.57
CA GLU A 121 -7.72 7.41 -23.24
C GLU A 121 -7.94 8.51 -22.19
N ALA A 122 -7.48 9.73 -22.49
CA ALA A 122 -7.62 10.88 -21.61
C ALA A 122 -8.56 11.90 -22.23
N SER A 123 -9.68 12.17 -21.55
CA SER A 123 -10.59 13.27 -21.87
C SER A 123 -10.35 14.53 -21.05
N ASP A 124 -9.54 14.44 -19.98
CA ASP A 124 -9.20 15.59 -19.13
C ASP A 124 -8.23 16.54 -19.89
N PRO A 125 -8.56 17.84 -20.03
CA PRO A 125 -7.68 18.80 -20.69
C PRO A 125 -6.34 18.97 -19.97
N ILE A 126 -5.25 18.83 -20.71
CA ILE A 126 -3.87 18.98 -20.19
C ILE A 126 -3.55 20.39 -19.69
N ASP A 127 -4.36 21.38 -20.06
CA ASP A 127 -4.25 22.79 -19.71
C ASP A 127 -5.34 23.25 -18.72
N ARG A 128 -6.05 22.31 -18.09
CA ARG A 128 -7.04 22.61 -17.05
C ARG A 128 -6.41 23.44 -15.93
N LEU A 129 -7.05 24.56 -15.63
CA LEU A 129 -6.70 25.41 -14.49
C LEU A 129 -7.56 25.04 -13.29
N GLU A 130 -6.95 24.96 -12.10
CA GLU A 130 -7.64 24.66 -10.85
C GLU A 130 -7.51 25.79 -9.84
N PRO A 131 -8.40 26.80 -9.88
CA PRO A 131 -8.38 27.92 -8.94
C PRO A 131 -8.48 27.51 -7.48
N LYS A 132 -9.07 26.34 -7.19
CA LYS A 132 -9.19 25.79 -5.83
C LYS A 132 -7.82 25.52 -5.19
N LEU A 133 -6.81 25.13 -5.98
CA LEU A 133 -5.46 24.87 -5.47
C LEU A 133 -4.83 26.11 -4.80
N ASN A 134 -5.23 27.33 -5.20
CA ASN A 134 -4.76 28.58 -4.58
C ASN A 134 -5.20 28.78 -3.13
N ALA A 135 -6.18 28.00 -2.65
CA ALA A 135 -6.80 28.18 -1.34
C ALA A 135 -6.80 26.90 -0.47
N ILE A 136 -6.27 25.77 -0.95
CA ILE A 136 -6.24 24.52 -0.18
C ILE A 136 -5.29 24.62 1.01
N VAL A 137 -4.08 25.13 0.79
CA VAL A 137 -3.09 25.31 1.86
C VAL A 137 -3.55 26.45 2.78
N PRO A 138 -3.85 26.18 4.06
CA PRO A 138 -4.31 27.23 4.97
C PRO A 138 -3.21 28.27 5.26
N GLU A 139 -3.58 29.54 5.40
CA GLU A 139 -2.63 30.60 5.79
C GLU A 139 -2.01 30.35 7.19
N ALA A 140 -2.77 29.73 8.09
CA ALA A 140 -2.30 29.39 9.43
C ALA A 140 -1.50 28.08 9.38
N SER A 141 -0.21 28.14 9.70
CA SER A 141 0.72 27.00 9.62
C SER A 141 0.40 25.82 10.55
N ASN A 142 -0.47 26.02 11.54
CA ASN A 142 -0.92 24.97 12.46
C ASN A 142 -2.24 24.30 12.04
N ARG A 143 -2.82 24.71 10.91
CA ARG A 143 -4.06 24.15 10.39
C ARG A 143 -3.73 23.14 9.28
N PRO A 144 -4.08 21.85 9.45
CA PRO A 144 -3.85 20.86 8.41
C PRO A 144 -4.86 20.98 7.27
N TYR A 145 -4.55 20.32 6.16
CA TYR A 145 -5.43 20.05 5.03
C TYR A 145 -5.29 18.59 4.59
N ASP A 146 -6.21 18.09 3.77
CA ASP A 146 -6.11 16.75 3.20
C ASP A 146 -5.32 16.80 1.87
N ILE A 147 -4.17 16.13 1.81
CA ILE A 147 -3.36 16.11 0.58
C ILE A 147 -4.10 15.44 -0.59
N ARG A 148 -5.09 14.58 -0.32
CA ARG A 148 -5.91 13.94 -1.36
C ARG A 148 -6.71 14.98 -2.14
N ASP A 149 -7.09 16.09 -1.53
CA ASP A 149 -7.78 17.18 -2.24
C ASP A 149 -6.86 17.78 -3.31
N VAL A 150 -5.58 17.99 -3.00
CA VAL A 150 -4.58 18.45 -3.98
C VAL A 150 -4.39 17.43 -5.09
N ILE A 151 -4.20 16.15 -4.72
CA ILE A 151 -4.00 15.05 -5.67
C ILE A 151 -5.18 14.98 -6.64
N ASN A 152 -6.42 14.94 -6.13
CA ASN A 152 -7.64 14.84 -6.93
C ASN A 152 -7.87 16.07 -7.83
N HIS A 153 -7.29 17.23 -7.50
CA HIS A 153 -7.33 18.39 -8.38
C HIS A 153 -6.25 18.33 -9.48
N VAL A 154 -5.15 17.61 -9.28
CA VAL A 154 -4.03 17.54 -10.25
C VAL A 154 -4.18 16.38 -11.24
N VAL A 155 -4.65 15.22 -10.79
CA VAL A 155 -4.69 14.00 -11.62
C VAL A 155 -5.88 13.97 -12.57
N ASP A 156 -5.77 13.19 -13.65
CA ASP A 156 -6.82 13.00 -14.63
C ASP A 156 -8.13 12.54 -13.94
N ASP A 157 -9.24 13.19 -14.29
CA ASP A 157 -10.59 12.90 -13.79
C ASP A 157 -10.73 12.95 -12.25
N GLY A 158 -9.73 13.52 -11.56
CA GLY A 158 -9.61 13.53 -10.11
C GLY A 158 -9.59 12.13 -9.48
N TYR A 159 -9.06 11.16 -10.21
CA TYR A 159 -9.03 9.77 -9.78
C TYR A 159 -7.69 9.34 -9.18
N PHE A 160 -7.71 8.99 -7.89
CA PHE A 160 -6.56 8.46 -7.16
C PHE A 160 -6.86 7.08 -6.57
N PHE A 161 -6.18 6.06 -7.08
CA PHE A 161 -6.26 4.69 -6.60
C PHE A 161 -5.25 4.47 -5.46
N GLU A 162 -5.70 4.79 -4.24
CA GLU A 162 -4.84 4.79 -3.04
C GLU A 162 -4.51 3.37 -2.54
N VAL A 163 -3.23 3.14 -2.26
CA VAL A 163 -2.69 1.88 -1.74
C VAL A 163 -2.46 2.03 -0.24
N GLN A 164 -2.81 1.00 0.55
CA GLN A 164 -2.63 1.00 2.01
C GLN A 164 -3.27 2.23 2.69
N GLN A 165 -4.49 2.60 2.29
CA GLN A 165 -5.17 3.79 2.78
C GLN A 165 -5.29 3.84 4.33
N MET A 166 -5.45 2.70 4.99
CA MET A 166 -5.62 2.63 6.45
C MET A 166 -4.30 2.47 7.24
N PHE A 167 -3.17 2.21 6.57
CA PHE A 167 -1.87 1.99 7.22
C PHE A 167 -0.93 3.17 6.96
N ALA A 168 -0.26 3.64 8.01
CA ALA A 168 0.60 4.83 7.99
C ALA A 168 -0.07 6.02 7.26
N PRO A 169 -1.22 6.51 7.76
CA PRO A 169 -2.03 7.50 7.06
C PRO A 169 -1.37 8.89 6.95
N ASN A 170 -0.25 9.11 7.64
CA ASN A 170 0.64 10.28 7.53
C ASN A 170 1.39 10.35 6.17
N ILE A 171 1.34 9.29 5.35
CA ILE A 171 1.76 9.32 3.94
C ILE A 171 0.71 8.62 3.06
N SER A 172 0.31 9.26 1.97
CA SER A 172 -0.54 8.69 0.93
C SER A 172 0.32 8.21 -0.23
N VAL A 173 0.09 6.97 -0.67
CA VAL A 173 0.73 6.38 -1.85
C VAL A 173 -0.32 5.70 -2.71
N GLY A 174 -0.14 5.68 -4.02
CA GLY A 174 -1.11 5.07 -4.91
C GLY A 174 -0.90 5.44 -6.36
N PHE A 175 -1.80 4.98 -7.23
CA PHE A 175 -1.70 5.20 -8.67
C PHE A 175 -2.72 6.24 -9.14
N ALA A 176 -2.34 7.00 -10.15
CA ALA A 176 -3.22 7.92 -10.85
C ALA A 176 -2.83 8.00 -12.33
N ARG A 177 -3.47 8.90 -13.09
CA ARG A 177 -3.06 9.21 -14.47
C ARG A 177 -2.84 10.70 -14.68
N LEU A 178 -1.91 11.01 -15.59
CA LEU A 178 -1.69 12.35 -16.13
C LEU A 178 -1.58 12.25 -17.66
N GLY A 179 -2.53 12.87 -18.37
CA GLY A 179 -2.64 12.74 -19.82
C GLY A 179 -2.75 11.28 -20.29
N GLY A 180 -3.45 10.45 -19.52
CA GLY A 180 -3.69 9.03 -19.80
C GLY A 180 -2.53 8.09 -19.45
N ARG A 181 -1.41 8.63 -18.95
CA ARG A 181 -0.26 7.82 -18.51
C ARG A 181 -0.34 7.49 -17.03
N SER A 182 -0.12 6.24 -16.67
CA SER A 182 -0.02 5.82 -15.27
C SER A 182 1.13 6.55 -14.58
N VAL A 183 0.89 7.04 -13.36
CA VAL A 183 1.89 7.63 -12.46
C VAL A 183 1.67 7.09 -11.04
N GLY A 184 2.78 6.88 -10.32
CA GLY A 184 2.77 6.62 -8.90
C GLY A 184 2.83 7.94 -8.14
N ILE A 185 2.01 8.10 -7.11
CA ILE A 185 1.98 9.29 -6.26
C ILE A 185 2.53 8.92 -4.89
N VAL A 186 3.38 9.79 -4.34
CA VAL A 186 3.85 9.73 -2.96
C VAL A 186 3.62 11.11 -2.34
N ALA A 187 2.86 11.18 -1.26
CA ALA A 187 2.42 12.46 -0.74
C ALA A 187 2.36 12.47 0.79
N ASN A 188 2.98 13.45 1.43
CA ASN A 188 2.82 13.66 2.87
C ASN A 188 1.37 14.08 3.17
N GLN A 189 0.81 13.62 4.28
CA GLN A 189 -0.58 13.89 4.65
C GLN A 189 -0.63 14.73 5.94
N PRO A 190 -0.71 16.08 5.85
CA PRO A 190 -0.72 16.96 7.01
C PRO A 190 -1.88 16.71 7.99
N ALA A 191 -3.01 16.17 7.53
CA ALA A 191 -4.14 15.82 8.41
C ALA A 191 -3.82 14.69 9.42
N TYR A 192 -2.72 13.96 9.23
CA TYR A 192 -2.31 12.86 10.09
C TYR A 192 -0.87 13.07 10.58
N LEU A 193 -0.70 13.19 11.89
CA LEU A 193 0.60 13.45 12.53
C LEU A 193 1.35 14.66 11.94
N ALA A 194 0.63 15.64 11.38
CA ALA A 194 1.23 16.78 10.67
C ALA A 194 2.13 16.39 9.47
N GLY A 195 1.91 15.21 8.86
CA GLY A 195 2.67 14.77 7.68
C GLY A 195 4.11 14.32 7.97
N VAL A 196 4.50 14.17 9.24
CA VAL A 196 5.83 13.65 9.62
C VAL A 196 6.05 12.25 9.07
N LEU A 197 7.31 11.94 8.76
CA LEU A 197 7.72 10.57 8.46
C LEU A 197 8.01 9.79 9.74
N ASP A 198 7.57 8.54 9.78
CA ASP A 198 7.86 7.58 10.84
C ASP A 198 8.22 6.23 10.21
N ILE A 199 8.62 5.23 11.01
CA ILE A 199 9.03 3.91 10.49
C ILE A 199 7.97 3.33 9.53
N ALA A 200 6.69 3.42 9.89
CA ALA A 200 5.61 2.83 9.10
C ALA A 200 5.43 3.56 7.75
N ALA A 201 5.44 4.90 7.76
CA ALA A 201 5.37 5.71 6.55
C ALA A 201 6.59 5.51 5.64
N SER A 202 7.80 5.45 6.18
CA SER A 202 9.01 5.23 5.39
C SER A 202 9.01 3.85 4.74
N VAL A 203 8.63 2.78 5.45
CA VAL A 203 8.52 1.42 4.86
C VAL A 203 7.45 1.37 3.76
N LYS A 204 6.27 1.97 4.00
CA LYS A 204 5.18 2.09 3.01
C LYS A 204 5.65 2.82 1.75
N GLY A 205 6.19 4.02 1.92
CA GLY A 205 6.69 4.86 0.83
C GLY A 205 7.80 4.20 0.04
N ALA A 206 8.83 3.69 0.73
CA ALA A 206 9.99 3.06 0.10
C ALA A 206 9.60 1.84 -0.75
N ARG A 207 8.72 0.97 -0.24
CA ARG A 207 8.27 -0.21 -1.00
C ARG A 207 7.49 0.20 -2.25
N PHE A 208 6.60 1.19 -2.14
CA PHE A 208 5.82 1.69 -3.27
C PHE A 208 6.71 2.33 -4.34
N VAL A 209 7.67 3.17 -3.94
CA VAL A 209 8.67 3.79 -4.84
C VAL A 209 9.45 2.72 -5.59
N ARG A 210 9.97 1.70 -4.90
CA ARG A 210 10.73 0.61 -5.52
C ARG A 210 9.89 -0.20 -6.51
N PHE A 211 8.62 -0.46 -6.18
CA PHE A 211 7.71 -1.12 -7.11
C PHE A 211 7.54 -0.30 -8.38
N CYS A 212 7.25 1.01 -8.25
CA CYS A 212 7.08 1.89 -9.40
C CYS A 212 8.33 1.93 -10.30
N ASP A 213 9.51 2.05 -9.68
CA ASP A 213 10.81 2.05 -10.38
C ASP A 213 11.04 0.74 -11.16
N CYS A 214 10.80 -0.42 -10.53
CA CYS A 214 10.96 -1.73 -11.18
C CYS A 214 10.04 -1.94 -12.39
N PHE A 215 8.95 -1.18 -12.50
CA PHE A 215 7.93 -1.35 -13.54
C PHE A 215 7.72 -0.08 -14.37
N ASN A 216 8.74 0.78 -14.47
CA ASN A 216 8.75 1.96 -15.35
C ASN A 216 7.58 2.93 -15.11
N ILE A 217 7.05 3.00 -13.88
CA ILE A 217 5.97 3.90 -13.50
C ILE A 217 6.60 5.21 -12.98
N PRO A 218 6.38 6.36 -13.65
CA PRO A 218 6.89 7.65 -13.18
C PRO A 218 6.32 8.02 -11.81
N LEU A 219 7.12 8.69 -10.99
CA LEU A 219 6.72 9.15 -9.66
C LEU A 219 6.43 10.66 -9.66
N VAL A 220 5.34 11.04 -8.99
CA VAL A 220 5.01 12.42 -8.64
C VAL A 220 4.97 12.52 -7.12
N THR A 221 5.79 13.39 -6.56
CA THR A 221 5.87 13.59 -5.11
C THR A 221 5.25 14.92 -4.72
N PHE A 222 4.30 14.90 -3.78
CA PHE A 222 3.77 16.09 -3.11
C PHE A 222 4.37 16.19 -1.72
N GLU A 223 5.23 17.20 -1.51
CA GLU A 223 6.03 17.33 -0.30
C GLU A 223 5.44 18.37 0.65
N ASP A 224 5.08 17.92 1.86
CA ASP A 224 4.71 18.76 3.00
C ASP A 224 5.09 18.02 4.30
N VAL A 225 6.40 17.94 4.55
CA VAL A 225 6.99 17.19 5.66
C VAL A 225 7.74 18.13 6.60
N PRO A 226 7.35 18.23 7.89
CA PRO A 226 8.08 19.05 8.84
C PRO A 226 9.32 18.34 9.43
N GLY A 227 9.43 17.02 9.23
CA GLY A 227 10.54 16.19 9.70
C GLY A 227 10.09 14.77 10.03
N PHE A 228 10.87 14.08 10.87
CA PHE A 228 10.55 12.75 11.38
C PHE A 228 9.82 12.83 12.73
N LEU A 229 9.00 11.82 13.03
CA LEU A 229 8.33 11.68 14.32
C LEU A 229 9.37 11.41 15.42
N PRO A 230 9.51 12.28 16.45
CA PRO A 230 10.43 12.04 17.54
C PRO A 230 9.87 10.97 18.50
N GLY A 231 10.75 10.20 19.14
CA GLY A 231 10.37 9.33 20.25
C GLY A 231 11.30 8.15 20.45
N VAL A 232 11.44 7.70 21.71
CA VAL A 232 12.26 6.54 22.07
C VAL A 232 11.82 5.28 21.30
N SER A 233 10.52 5.12 21.03
CA SER A 233 9.99 4.01 20.23
C SER A 233 10.46 4.04 18.78
N GLN A 234 10.63 5.21 18.17
CA GLN A 234 11.15 5.35 16.81
C GLN A 234 12.65 5.06 16.77
N GLU A 235 13.41 5.60 17.73
CA GLU A 235 14.85 5.34 17.86
C GLU A 235 15.15 3.86 18.09
N HIS A 236 14.50 3.23 19.08
CA HIS A 236 14.68 1.81 19.38
C HIS A 236 14.07 0.90 18.30
N GLY A 237 13.04 1.39 17.59
CA GLY A 237 12.46 0.73 16.43
C GLY A 237 13.34 0.78 15.18
N GLY A 238 14.46 1.50 15.23
CA GLY A 238 15.43 1.53 14.13
C GLY A 238 15.08 2.52 13.02
N ILE A 239 14.49 3.68 13.35
CA ILE A 239 14.18 4.74 12.37
C ILE A 239 15.39 5.12 11.49
N ILE A 240 16.63 5.00 11.99
CA ILE A 240 17.86 5.25 11.22
C ILE A 240 17.98 4.33 9.99
N THR A 241 17.48 3.09 10.08
CA THR A 241 17.53 2.10 9.00
C THR A 241 16.26 2.14 8.13
N HIS A 242 15.12 2.41 8.76
CA HIS A 242 13.82 2.40 8.08
C HIS A 242 13.49 3.71 7.37
N GLY A 243 14.04 4.82 7.88
CA GLY A 243 13.76 6.20 7.50
C GLY A 243 14.03 6.53 6.04
#